data_AF-A0A643EST0-F1
#
_entry.id   AF-A0A643EST0-F1
#
_cell.length_a   1.000
_cell.length_b   1.000
_cell.length_c   1.000
_cell.angle_alpha   90.00
_cell.angle_beta   90.00
_cell.angle_gamma   90.00
#
_symmetry.space_group_name_H-M   'P 1'
#
loop_
_entity.id
_entity.type
_entity.pdbx_description
1 polymer ?
#
loop_
_entity_poly.entity_id
_entity_poly.type
_entity_poly.pdbx_seq_one_letter_code
_entity_poly.pdbx_strand_id
1 'polypeptide(L)'
;MAILLIAEHDNASLSDQTAKALTAAAQIGGDVDILVAGKGAKAAADAAAKLSGVRKVLLAESDALENRLAEPLAAAIVELAGNYDTIIAPATTSAKNVLPRVAALLDVMQLSEIMEVVSADTFKRPIYAGNAIQTVQSTDAKKVITVRTASFQATG
;
A
#
# COMPACT_ATOMS: atom_id res chain seq x y z
N MET A 1 3.91 -16.08 -0.42
CA MET A 1 3.31 -14.83 -0.89
C MET A 1 3.78 -13.72 0.03
N ALA A 2 4.28 -12.62 -0.50
CA ALA A 2 4.73 -11.48 0.28
C ALA A 2 4.06 -10.18 -0.19
N ILE A 3 3.73 -9.31 0.77
CA ILE A 3 3.03 -8.05 0.54
C ILE A 3 3.92 -6.90 0.98
N LEU A 4 4.09 -5.91 0.10
CA LEU A 4 4.70 -4.63 0.41
C LEU A 4 3.61 -3.58 0.66
N LEU A 5 3.43 -3.18 1.91
CA LEU A 5 2.53 -2.09 2.30
C LEU A 5 3.31 -0.76 2.32
N ILE A 6 2.89 0.21 1.50
CA ILE A 6 3.46 1.55 1.52
C ILE A 6 2.78 2.35 2.63
N ALA A 7 3.57 2.81 3.61
CA ALA A 7 3.06 3.59 4.72
C ALA A 7 2.66 5.01 4.31
N GLU A 8 1.57 5.50 4.89
CA GLU A 8 1.21 6.92 4.88
C GLU A 8 1.77 7.58 6.15
N HIS A 9 2.53 8.67 5.99
CA HIS A 9 3.17 9.39 7.10
C HIS A 9 3.57 10.81 6.67
N ASP A 10 3.89 11.66 7.64
CA ASP A 10 4.36 13.04 7.45
C ASP A 10 5.88 13.21 7.72
N ASN A 11 6.61 12.10 7.72
CA ASN A 11 7.99 11.90 8.21
C ASN A 11 8.13 11.83 9.75
N ALA A 12 7.31 12.51 10.54
CA ALA A 12 7.38 12.46 12.00
C ALA A 12 6.46 11.40 12.61
N SER A 13 5.27 11.22 12.04
CA SER A 13 4.17 10.44 12.57
C SER A 13 3.58 9.52 11.49
N LEU A 14 3.17 8.32 11.91
CA LEU A 14 2.49 7.36 11.04
C LEU A 14 0.99 7.65 11.04
N SER A 15 0.37 7.68 9.86
CA SER A 15 -1.09 7.81 9.74
C SER A 15 -1.79 6.49 10.14
N ASP A 16 -2.91 6.61 10.84
CA ASP A 16 -3.82 5.51 11.18
C ASP A 16 -4.33 4.74 9.94
N GLN A 17 -4.35 5.40 8.78
CA GLN A 17 -4.69 4.81 7.50
C GLN A 17 -3.77 3.65 7.12
N THR A 18 -2.51 3.67 7.56
CA THR A 18 -1.58 2.55 7.37
C THR A 18 -2.06 1.29 8.09
N ALA A 19 -2.53 1.42 9.34
CA ALA A 19 -3.07 0.28 10.10
C ALA A 19 -4.37 -0.28 9.48
N LYS A 20 -5.21 0.57 8.89
CA LYS A 20 -6.40 0.14 8.16
C LYS A 20 -6.06 -0.60 6.86
N ALA A 21 -5.04 -0.11 6.14
CA ALA A 21 -4.53 -0.80 4.95
C ALA A 21 -3.84 -2.12 5.31
N LEU A 22 -3.17 -2.21 6.47
CA LEU A 22 -2.59 -3.44 6.99
C LEU A 22 -3.65 -4.51 7.25
N THR A 23 -4.83 -4.14 7.78
CA THR A 23 -5.95 -5.08 7.91
C THR A 23 -6.37 -5.67 6.55
N ALA A 24 -6.47 -4.85 5.51
CA ALA A 24 -6.77 -5.33 4.17
C ALA A 24 -5.66 -6.26 3.63
N ALA A 25 -4.38 -5.88 3.82
CA ALA A 25 -3.24 -6.71 3.44
C ALA A 25 -3.27 -8.08 4.15
N ALA A 26 -3.58 -8.11 5.45
CA ALA A 26 -3.69 -9.35 6.21
C ALA A 26 -4.81 -10.27 5.69
N GLN A 27 -5.92 -9.71 5.19
CA GLN A 27 -7.02 -10.49 4.58
C GLN A 27 -6.64 -11.09 3.22
N ILE A 28 -5.69 -10.50 2.47
CA ILE A 28 -5.15 -11.11 1.24
C ILE A 28 -4.37 -12.38 1.58
N GLY A 29 -3.69 -12.38 2.73
CA GLY A 29 -2.85 -13.46 3.21
C GLY A 29 -1.39 -13.33 2.76
N GLY A 30 -0.50 -13.96 3.53
CA GLY A 30 0.95 -13.85 3.36
C GLY A 30 1.59 -12.88 4.34
N ASP A 31 2.91 -12.74 4.23
CA ASP A 31 3.68 -11.88 5.13
C ASP A 31 3.66 -10.43 4.65
N VAL A 32 3.43 -9.49 5.56
CA VAL A 32 3.40 -8.06 5.25
C VAL A 32 4.69 -7.38 5.73
N ASP A 33 5.40 -6.75 4.80
CA ASP A 33 6.45 -5.79 5.11
C ASP A 33 5.94 -4.37 4.85
N ILE A 34 6.34 -3.41 5.68
CA ILE A 34 5.95 -2.00 5.52
C ILE A 34 7.14 -1.19 4.99
N LEU A 35 6.96 -0.46 3.88
CA LEU A 35 7.90 0.56 3.43
C LEU A 35 7.52 1.93 4.01
N VAL A 36 8.46 2.52 4.75
CA VAL A 36 8.42 3.94 5.17
C VAL A 36 9.49 4.68 4.36
N ALA A 37 9.06 5.54 3.44
CA ALA A 37 9.92 6.24 2.51
C ALA A 37 9.80 7.75 2.69
N GLY A 38 10.89 8.41 3.11
CA GLY A 38 10.85 9.83 3.46
C GLY A 38 12.20 10.43 3.77
N LYS A 39 12.21 11.49 4.57
CA LYS A 39 13.42 12.13 5.11
C LYS A 39 13.22 12.37 6.60
N GLY A 40 14.12 11.84 7.44
CA GLY A 40 13.94 11.87 8.89
C GLY A 40 12.73 11.04 9.33
N ALA A 41 12.43 9.96 8.60
CA ALA A 41 11.20 9.18 8.74
C ALA A 41 11.27 8.07 9.79
N LYS A 42 12.37 8.01 10.55
CA LYS A 42 12.60 6.99 11.57
C LYS A 42 11.49 6.89 12.62
N ALA A 43 10.94 8.00 13.08
CA ALA A 43 9.86 7.99 14.07
C ALA A 43 8.59 7.30 13.52
N ALA A 44 8.25 7.54 12.24
CA ALA A 44 7.15 6.85 11.57
C ALA A 44 7.43 5.35 11.38
N ALA A 45 8.67 4.97 11.05
CA ALA A 45 9.08 3.56 10.95
C ALA A 45 9.04 2.82 12.29
N ASP A 46 9.50 3.45 13.36
CA ASP A 46 9.44 2.89 14.71
C ASP A 46 7.99 2.72 15.19
N ALA A 47 7.07 3.59 14.76
CA ALA A 47 5.63 3.43 14.98
C ALA A 47 5.04 2.29 14.15
N ALA A 48 5.41 2.17 12.86
CA ALA A 48 4.95 1.09 11.99
C ALA A 48 5.39 -0.29 12.49
N ALA A 49 6.58 -0.39 13.09
CA ALA A 49 7.11 -1.63 13.64
C ALA A 49 6.33 -2.15 14.86
N LYS A 50 5.48 -1.32 15.47
CA LYS A 50 4.64 -1.70 16.61
C LYS A 50 3.28 -2.25 16.19
N LEU A 51 2.91 -2.14 14.90
CA LEU A 51 1.64 -2.66 14.40
C LEU A 51 1.65 -4.19 14.40
N SER A 52 0.55 -4.79 14.85
CA SER A 52 0.37 -6.25 14.82
C SER A 52 0.28 -6.77 13.40
N GLY A 53 0.96 -7.88 13.11
CA GLY A 53 0.94 -8.52 11.78
C GLY A 53 2.00 -8.02 10.79
N VAL A 54 2.90 -7.13 11.23
CA VAL A 54 4.07 -6.71 10.44
C VAL A 54 5.21 -7.70 10.61
N ARG A 55 5.74 -8.23 9.51
CA ARG A 55 6.94 -9.07 9.51
C ARG A 55 8.22 -8.22 9.60
N LYS A 56 8.31 -7.17 8.79
CA LYS A 56 9.47 -6.27 8.74
C LYS A 56 9.06 -4.85 8.35
N VAL A 57 9.76 -3.85 8.88
CA VAL A 57 9.71 -2.47 8.39
C VAL A 57 10.97 -2.15 7.62
N LEU A 58 10.80 -1.62 6.41
CA LEU A 58 11.85 -1.09 5.54
C LEU A 58 11.81 0.44 5.64
N LEU A 59 12.90 1.04 6.12
CA LEU A 59 13.07 2.48 6.16
C LEU A 59 13.96 2.90 5.00
N ALA A 60 13.43 3.72 4.09
CA ALA A 60 14.18 4.32 2.99
C ALA A 60 14.23 5.84 3.20
N GLU A 61 15.44 6.36 3.42
CA GLU A 61 15.64 7.79 3.68
C GLU A 61 16.47 8.46 2.60
N SER A 62 15.96 9.56 2.04
CA SER A 62 16.73 10.46 1.18
C SER A 62 16.05 11.82 1.04
N ASP A 63 16.79 12.84 0.64
CA ASP A 63 16.22 14.16 0.32
C ASP A 63 15.18 14.07 -0.82
N ALA A 64 15.39 13.17 -1.79
CA ALA A 64 14.44 12.96 -2.89
C ALA A 64 13.09 12.39 -2.44
N LEU A 65 13.05 11.74 -1.27
CA LEU A 65 11.84 11.13 -0.71
C LEU A 65 11.12 12.05 0.29
N GLU A 66 11.67 13.22 0.63
CA GLU A 66 11.13 14.14 1.64
C GLU A 66 9.62 14.41 1.47
N ASN A 67 9.22 14.68 0.22
CA ASN A 67 7.84 14.98 -0.16
C ASN A 67 7.14 13.81 -0.88
N ARG A 68 7.78 12.63 -0.95
CA ARG A 68 7.24 11.44 -1.64
C ARG A 68 6.75 11.77 -3.06
N LEU A 69 7.55 12.53 -3.82
CA LEU A 69 7.25 12.80 -5.23
C LEU A 69 7.11 11.47 -5.99
N ALA A 70 6.23 11.46 -6.99
CA ALA A 70 5.82 10.23 -7.65
C ALA A 70 6.99 9.50 -8.32
N GLU A 71 7.94 10.24 -8.89
CA GLU A 71 9.11 9.71 -9.58
C GLU A 71 10.07 8.97 -8.64
N PRO A 72 10.63 9.60 -7.58
CA PRO A 72 11.56 8.93 -6.68
C PRO A 72 10.88 7.83 -5.85
N LEU A 73 9.64 8.05 -5.39
CA LEU A 73 8.94 7.03 -4.61
C LEU A 73 8.58 5.80 -5.48
N ALA A 74 8.09 6.01 -6.70
CA ALA A 74 7.80 4.87 -7.59
C ALA A 74 9.08 4.09 -7.94
N ALA A 75 10.20 4.78 -8.17
CA ALA A 75 11.49 4.12 -8.43
C ALA A 75 11.91 3.21 -7.26
N ALA A 76 11.83 3.73 -6.02
CA ALA A 76 12.14 2.94 -4.83
C ALA A 76 11.19 1.73 -4.64
N ILE A 77 9.89 1.89 -4.93
CA ILE A 77 8.93 0.79 -4.85
C ILE A 77 9.23 -0.29 -5.90
N VAL A 78 9.51 0.12 -7.15
CA VAL A 78 9.82 -0.82 -8.25
C VAL A 78 11.09 -1.60 -8.00
N GLU A 79 12.12 -0.98 -7.40
CA GLU A 79 13.35 -1.66 -7.01
C GLU A 79 13.09 -2.83 -6.02
N LEU A 80 12.13 -2.65 -5.12
CA LEU A 80 11.75 -3.67 -4.13
C LEU A 80 10.74 -4.70 -4.68
N ALA A 81 9.97 -4.34 -5.70
CA ALA A 81 8.80 -5.09 -6.18
C ALA A 81 9.07 -6.55 -6.58
N GLY A 82 10.31 -6.89 -6.97
CA GLY A 82 10.69 -8.26 -7.32
C GLY A 82 10.43 -9.28 -6.20
N ASN A 83 10.53 -8.85 -4.93
CA ASN A 83 10.38 -9.70 -3.76
C ASN A 83 8.93 -9.84 -3.26
N TYR A 84 7.98 -9.15 -3.90
CA TYR A 84 6.59 -9.05 -3.42
C TYR A 84 5.59 -9.39 -4.53
N ASP A 85 4.52 -10.08 -4.16
CA ASP A 85 3.42 -10.45 -5.05
C ASP A 85 2.34 -9.35 -5.07
N THR A 86 2.23 -8.60 -3.97
CA THR A 86 1.26 -7.51 -3.83
C THR A 86 1.95 -6.26 -3.31
N ILE A 87 1.68 -5.12 -3.94
CA ILE A 87 2.06 -3.79 -3.50
C ILE A 87 0.76 -3.05 -3.16
N ILE A 88 0.62 -2.62 -1.92
CA ILE A 88 -0.63 -2.08 -1.40
C ILE A 88 -0.39 -0.80 -0.60
N ALA A 89 -1.33 0.13 -0.61
CA ALA A 89 -1.26 1.38 0.15
C ALA A 89 -2.66 1.86 0.56
N PRO A 90 -2.81 2.68 1.61
CA PRO A 90 -4.05 3.41 1.84
C PRO A 90 -4.35 4.35 0.66
N ALA A 91 -5.62 4.54 0.30
CA ALA A 91 -6.04 5.34 -0.87
C ALA A 91 -5.97 6.87 -0.65
N THR A 92 -4.82 7.36 -0.18
CA THR A 92 -4.51 8.77 0.05
C THR A 92 -4.13 9.51 -1.24
N THR A 93 -3.95 10.82 -1.17
CA THR A 93 -3.44 11.63 -2.29
C THR A 93 -2.04 11.16 -2.73
N SER A 94 -1.16 10.86 -1.78
CA SER A 94 0.18 10.35 -2.04
C SER A 94 0.14 9.02 -2.80
N ALA A 95 -0.59 8.02 -2.27
CA ALA A 95 -0.66 6.71 -2.90
C ALA A 95 -1.39 6.73 -4.26
N LYS A 96 -2.46 7.53 -4.40
CA LYS A 96 -3.17 7.71 -5.69
C LYS A 96 -2.31 8.38 -6.75
N ASN A 97 -1.34 9.21 -6.34
CA ASN A 97 -0.36 9.80 -7.25
C ASN A 97 0.71 8.77 -7.69
N VAL A 98 1.17 7.92 -6.77
CA VAL A 98 2.35 7.06 -7.00
C VAL A 98 2.00 5.67 -7.55
N LEU A 99 0.98 4.99 -7.01
CA LEU A 99 0.75 3.59 -7.35
C LEU A 99 0.32 3.32 -8.80
N PRO A 100 -0.45 4.18 -9.49
CA PRO A 100 -0.69 4.00 -10.93
C PRO A 100 0.61 4.03 -11.75
N ARG A 101 1.58 4.87 -11.35
CA ARG A 101 2.91 4.91 -11.97
C ARG A 101 3.70 3.62 -11.71
N VAL A 102 3.67 3.11 -10.48
CA VAL A 102 4.29 1.82 -10.13
C VAL A 102 3.69 0.68 -10.97
N ALA A 103 2.35 0.62 -11.07
CA ALA A 103 1.66 -0.39 -11.84
C ALA A 103 2.06 -0.35 -13.33
N ALA A 104 2.12 0.85 -13.92
CA ALA A 104 2.56 1.03 -15.30
C ALA A 104 4.02 0.60 -15.54
N LEU A 105 4.93 0.90 -14.60
CA LEU A 105 6.34 0.49 -14.70
C LEU A 105 6.53 -1.03 -14.56
N LEU A 106 5.60 -1.71 -13.89
CA LEU A 106 5.60 -3.17 -13.70
C LEU A 106 4.75 -3.91 -14.77
N ASP A 107 4.14 -3.18 -15.71
CA ASP A 107 3.23 -3.71 -16.73
C ASP A 107 2.07 -4.54 -16.15
N VAL A 108 1.39 -4.00 -15.12
CA VAL A 108 0.21 -4.61 -14.48
C VAL A 108 -0.89 -3.59 -14.24
N MET A 109 -2.12 -4.05 -13.98
CA MET A 109 -3.23 -3.16 -13.66
C MET A 109 -3.17 -2.67 -12.21
N GLN A 110 -3.59 -1.43 -12.00
CA GLN A 110 -3.82 -0.86 -10.67
C GLN A 110 -5.28 -1.06 -10.25
N LEU A 111 -5.51 -1.63 -9.06
CA LEU A 111 -6.83 -1.77 -8.46
C LEU A 111 -7.08 -0.65 -7.45
N SER A 112 -7.88 0.34 -7.84
CA SER A 112 -8.14 1.52 -6.98
C SER A 112 -9.25 1.28 -5.96
N GLU A 113 -9.03 1.77 -4.74
CA GLU A 113 -10.04 1.87 -3.67
C GLU A 113 -10.79 0.56 -3.36
N ILE A 114 -10.06 -0.54 -3.14
CA ILE A 114 -10.71 -1.78 -2.69
C ILE A 114 -11.40 -1.53 -1.34
N MET A 115 -12.59 -2.10 -1.19
CA MET A 115 -13.40 -2.01 0.04
C MET A 115 -13.62 -3.38 0.70
N GLU A 116 -13.31 -4.47 0.00
CA GLU A 116 -13.41 -5.83 0.50
C GLU A 116 -12.38 -6.71 -0.21
N VAL A 117 -11.75 -7.62 0.53
CA VAL A 117 -10.90 -8.69 -0.02
C VAL A 117 -11.71 -9.99 -0.01
N VAL A 118 -11.98 -10.56 -1.18
CA VAL A 118 -12.73 -11.81 -1.33
C VAL A 118 -11.77 -13.01 -1.35
N SER A 119 -10.64 -12.86 -2.03
CA SER A 119 -9.52 -13.80 -2.08
C SER A 119 -8.22 -13.04 -2.38
N ALA A 120 -7.09 -13.74 -2.44
CA ALA A 120 -5.78 -13.14 -2.72
C ALA A 120 -5.69 -12.39 -4.08
N ASP A 121 -6.60 -12.69 -5.02
CA ASP A 121 -6.66 -12.11 -6.35
C ASP A 121 -8.02 -11.46 -6.70
N THR A 122 -9.00 -11.51 -5.78
CA THR A 122 -10.37 -11.02 -6.02
C THR A 122 -10.80 -10.00 -4.98
N PHE A 123 -11.28 -8.85 -5.44
CA PHE A 123 -11.57 -7.68 -4.61
C PHE A 123 -12.90 -7.05 -5.00
N LYS A 124 -13.56 -6.36 -4.07
CA LYS A 124 -14.68 -5.48 -4.39
C LYS A 124 -14.27 -4.03 -4.31
N ARG A 125 -14.77 -3.21 -5.25
CA ARG A 125 -14.55 -1.77 -5.28
C ARG A 125 -15.80 -1.01 -5.73
N PRO A 126 -16.03 0.21 -5.22
CA PRO A 126 -17.11 1.06 -5.69
C PRO A 126 -16.78 1.68 -7.05
N ILE A 127 -17.81 1.83 -7.88
CA ILE A 127 -17.80 2.58 -9.13
C ILE A 127 -19.03 3.49 -9.20
N TYR A 128 -19.09 4.41 -10.16
CA TYR A 128 -20.21 5.37 -10.30
C TYR A 128 -20.55 6.11 -9.00
N ALA A 129 -19.53 6.74 -8.38
CA ALA A 129 -19.66 7.42 -7.09
C ALA A 129 -20.19 6.54 -5.93
N GLY A 130 -20.01 5.22 -6.03
CA GLY A 130 -20.47 4.26 -5.01
C GLY A 130 -21.86 3.67 -5.27
N ASN A 131 -22.52 4.03 -6.37
CA ASN A 131 -23.84 3.50 -6.72
C ASN A 131 -23.81 2.03 -7.17
N ALA A 132 -22.66 1.53 -7.60
CA ALA A 132 -22.49 0.12 -7.93
C ALA A 132 -21.18 -0.41 -7.32
N ILE A 133 -21.22 -1.66 -6.88
CA ILE A 133 -20.05 -2.38 -6.36
C ILE A 133 -19.65 -3.43 -7.39
N GLN A 134 -18.41 -3.32 -7.86
CA GLN A 134 -17.84 -4.26 -8.81
C GLN A 134 -16.92 -5.24 -8.09
N THR A 135 -17.13 -6.53 -8.32
CA THR A 135 -16.15 -7.57 -7.98
C THR A 135 -15.17 -7.72 -9.14
N VAL A 136 -13.88 -7.62 -8.87
CA VAL A 136 -12.80 -7.69 -9.85
C VAL A 136 -11.81 -8.78 -9.42
N GLN A 137 -11.54 -9.71 -10.32
CA GLN A 137 -10.44 -10.66 -10.19
C GLN A 137 -9.27 -10.18 -11.05
N SER A 138 -8.08 -10.03 -10.48
CA SER A 138 -6.87 -9.68 -11.23
C SER A 138 -6.16 -10.95 -11.68
N THR A 139 -5.90 -11.03 -12.99
CA THR A 139 -5.09 -12.10 -13.61
C THR A 139 -3.60 -11.78 -13.63
N ASP A 140 -3.20 -10.59 -13.15
CA ASP A 140 -1.81 -10.16 -13.18
C ASP A 140 -0.97 -10.93 -12.16
N ALA A 141 0.30 -11.18 -12.50
CA ALA A 141 1.23 -11.87 -11.61
C ALA A 141 1.45 -11.09 -10.31
N LYS A 142 1.47 -9.75 -10.39
CA LYS A 142 1.60 -8.84 -9.26
C LYS A 142 0.38 -7.93 -9.14
N LYS A 143 -0.06 -7.68 -7.91
CA LYS A 143 -1.23 -6.82 -7.65
C LYS A 143 -0.76 -5.46 -7.11
N VAL A 144 -1.17 -4.36 -7.75
CA VAL A 144 -0.92 -3.01 -7.24
C VAL A 144 -2.25 -2.39 -6.80
N ILE A 145 -2.40 -2.13 -5.50
CA ILE A 145 -3.70 -1.90 -4.87
C ILE A 145 -3.70 -0.62 -4.01
N THR A 146 -4.77 0.18 -4.09
CA THR A 146 -5.08 1.16 -3.04
C THR A 146 -6.31 0.75 -2.25
N VAL A 147 -6.26 0.95 -0.93
CA VAL A 147 -7.31 0.53 0.01
C VAL A 147 -8.18 1.70 0.41
N ARG A 148 -9.50 1.56 0.25
CA ARG A 148 -10.46 2.48 0.85
C ARG A 148 -10.52 2.22 2.36
N THR A 149 -9.68 2.95 3.10
CA THR A 149 -9.44 2.72 4.52
C THR A 149 -10.70 2.80 5.39
N ALA A 150 -11.71 3.57 4.99
CA ALA A 150 -13.00 3.66 5.69
C ALA A 150 -13.76 2.31 5.77
N SER A 151 -13.41 1.34 4.92
CA SER A 151 -14.03 0.01 4.88
C SER A 151 -13.32 -1.02 5.77
N PHE A 152 -12.19 -0.66 6.41
CA PHE A 152 -11.38 -1.57 7.22
C PHE A 152 -11.13 -0.98 8.60
N GLN A 153 -11.20 -1.83 9.63
CA GLN A 153 -10.80 -1.46 11.00
C GLN A 153 -9.27 -1.36 11.08
N ALA A 154 -8.75 -0.48 11.92
CA ALA A 154 -7.31 -0.37 12.15
C ALA A 154 -6.81 -1.60 12.95
N THR A 155 -5.65 -2.14 12.56
CA THR A 155 -4.91 -3.09 13.41
C THR A 155 -4.37 -2.40 14.66
N GLY A 156 -4.32 -3.12 15.78
CA GLY A 156 -3.71 -2.68 17.04
C GLY A 156 -2.19 -2.83 17.06
#